data_AF-A0A238LHH6-F1
#
_entry.id   AF-A0A238LHH6-F1
#
_cell.length_a   1.000
_cell.length_b   1.000
_cell.length_c   1.000
_cell.angle_alpha   90.00
_cell.angle_beta   90.00
_cell.angle_gamma   90.00
#
_symmetry.space_group_name_H-M   'P 1'
#
loop_
_entity.id
_entity.type
_entity.pdbx_description
1 polymer ?
#
loop_
_entity_poly.entity_id
_entity_poly.type
_entity_poly.pdbx_seq_one_letter_code
_entity_poly.pdbx_strand_id
1 'polypeptide(L)' 'MSDSKDLPPAAQRALAEAEARRKEAAKLDLPPEQGGPTGPEPVRYGDWEKKGLAIDF' A
#
# COMPACT_ATOMS: atom_id res chain seq x y z
N MET A 1 -15.13 -4.86 -5.44
CA MET A 1 -14.90 -3.53 -6.03
C MET A 1 -15.89 -2.59 -5.37
N SER A 2 -15.49 -1.83 -4.36
CA SER A 2 -16.41 -0.95 -3.63
C SER A 2 -16.77 0.26 -4.51
N ASP A 3 -18.06 0.47 -4.74
CA ASP A 3 -18.60 1.56 -5.55
C ASP A 3 -18.20 2.91 -4.96
N SER A 4 -17.27 3.62 -5.61
CA SER A 4 -16.81 4.95 -5.20
C SER A 4 -17.92 6.01 -5.21
N LYS A 5 -19.12 5.66 -5.72
CA LYS A 5 -20.31 6.51 -5.79
C LYS A 5 -21.07 6.65 -4.47
N ASP A 6 -20.91 5.72 -3.53
CA ASP A 6 -21.61 5.77 -2.24
C ASP A 6 -20.82 6.51 -1.14
N LEU A 7 -19.66 7.06 -1.51
CA LEU A 7 -18.80 7.76 -0.56
C LEU A 7 -19.34 9.15 -0.22
N PRO A 8 -19.32 9.56 1.07
CA PRO A 8 -19.63 10.92 1.46
C PRO A 8 -18.76 11.94 0.69
N PRO A 9 -19.25 13.17 0.46
CA PRO A 9 -18.51 14.18 -0.31
C PRO A 9 -17.16 14.57 0.31
N ALA A 10 -16.97 14.34 1.61
CA ALA A 10 -15.66 14.48 2.25
C ALA A 10 -14.66 13.40 1.81
N ALA A 11 -15.11 12.14 1.71
CA ALA A 11 -14.27 11.02 1.28
C ALA A 11 -13.87 11.14 -0.20
N GLN A 12 -14.79 11.60 -1.06
CA GLN A 12 -14.49 11.84 -2.48
C GLN A 12 -13.42 12.93 -2.65
N ARG A 13 -13.51 14.03 -1.89
CA ARG A 13 -12.49 15.09 -1.89
C ARG A 13 -11.13 14.60 -1.41
N ALA A 14 -11.10 13.82 -0.33
CA ALA A 14 -9.86 13.25 0.19
C ALA A 14 -9.16 12.33 -0.82
N LEU A 15 -9.94 11.51 -1.55
CA LEU A 15 -9.41 10.66 -2.62
C LEU A 15 -8.88 11.50 -3.79
N ALA A 16 -9.62 12.51 -4.24
CA ALA A 16 -9.19 13.39 -5.32
C ALA A 16 -7.89 14.14 -5.00
N GLU A 17 -7.73 14.62 -3.76
CA GLU A 17 -6.49 15.25 -3.31
C GLU A 17 -5.33 14.26 -3.22
N ALA A 18 -5.58 13.05 -2.70
CA ALA A 18 -4.58 11.99 -2.66
C ALA A 18 -4.14 11.56 -4.07
N GLU A 19 -5.05 11.49 -5.03
CA GLU A 19 -4.73 11.24 -6.43
C GLU A 19 -3.91 12.37 -7.06
N ALA A 20 -4.26 13.63 -6.80
CA ALA A 20 -3.48 14.78 -7.25
C ALA A 20 -2.05 14.71 -6.73
N ARG A 21 -1.88 14.44 -5.43
CA ARG A 21 -0.56 14.23 -4.81
C ARG A 21 0.22 13.06 -5.42
N ARG A 22 -0.44 11.95 -5.74
CA ARG A 22 0.20 10.80 -6.41
C ARG A 22 0.63 11.10 -7.85
N LYS A 23 -0.12 11.95 -8.56
CA LYS A 23 0.23 12.38 -9.94
C LYS A 23 1.41 13.35 -9.95
N GLU A 24 1.49 14.23 -8.95
CA GLU A 24 2.60 15.18 -8.78
C GLU A 24 3.85 14.55 -8.18
N ALA A 25 3.71 13.48 -7.39
CA ALA A 25 4.83 12.74 -6.86
C ALA A 25 5.66 12.13 -8.00
N ALA A 26 6.94 12.53 -8.07
CA ALA A 26 7.89 11.90 -8.97
C ALA A 26 7.98 10.40 -8.63
N LYS A 27 7.86 9.55 -9.65
CA LYS A 27 8.13 8.13 -9.49
C LYS A 27 9.60 7.99 -9.09
N LEU A 28 9.83 7.50 -7.88
CA LEU A 28 11.17 7.11 -7.45
C LEU A 28 11.53 5.86 -8.25
N ASP A 29 12.49 6.02 -9.17
CA ASP A 29 13.08 4.91 -9.93
C ASP A 29 14.06 4.16 -9.02
N LEU A 30 13.49 3.47 -8.02
CA LEU A 30 14.24 2.63 -7.09
C LEU A 30 14.37 1.24 -7.71
N PRO A 31 15.56 0.62 -7.66
CA PRO A 31 15.70 -0.76 -8.09
C PRO A 31 14.74 -1.63 -7.28
N PRO A 32 14.12 -2.63 -7.91
CA PRO A 32 13.25 -3.56 -7.20
C PRO A 32 14.06 -4.27 -6.11
N GLU A 33 13.49 -4.37 -4.91
CA GLU A 33 14.08 -5.16 -3.84
C GLU A 33 14.09 -6.64 -4.25
N GLN A 34 15.28 -7.25 -4.24
CA GLN A 34 15.46 -8.67 -4.56
C GLN A 34 15.60 -9.46 -3.26
N GLY A 35 14.79 -10.51 -3.09
CA GLY A 35 14.82 -11.35 -1.90
C GLY A 35 14.04 -10.82 -0.70
N GLY A 36 13.52 -9.59 -0.77
CA GLY A 36 12.65 -9.02 0.26
C GLY A 36 11.22 -9.60 0.25
N PRO A 37 10.49 -9.51 1.37
CA PRO A 37 9.08 -9.89 1.41
C PRO A 37 8.25 -9.02 0.46
N THR A 38 7.28 -9.63 -0.22
CA THR A 38 6.34 -8.88 -1.03
C THR A 38 5.41 -8.08 -0.12
N GLY A 39 5.59 -6.77 -0.06
CA GLY A 39 4.72 -5.87 0.71
C GLY A 39 5.39 -5.28 1.95
N PRO A 40 4.59 -4.68 2.85
CA PRO A 40 5.13 -3.99 4.02
C PRO A 40 5.87 -4.95 4.95
N GLU A 41 6.98 -4.50 5.54
CA GLU A 41 7.81 -5.36 6.41
C GLU A 41 6.98 -6.05 7.51
N PRO A 42 7.08 -7.38 7.65
CA PRO A 42 6.28 -8.15 8.61
C PRO A 42 6.50 -7.70 10.07
N VAL A 43 7.70 -7.18 10.38
CA VAL A 43 8.04 -6.55 11.67
C VAL A 43 7.09 -5.41 12.03
N ARG A 44 6.61 -4.63 11.05
CA ARG A 44 5.71 -3.50 11.29
C ARG A 44 4.25 -3.91 11.49
N TYR A 45 3.85 -5.10 11.04
CA TYR A 45 2.43 -5.51 11.00
C TYR A 45 2.13 -6.82 11.73
N GLY A 46 3.13 -7.45 12.35
CA GLY A 46 2.96 -8.67 13.16
C GLY A 46 2.66 -9.92 12.33
N ASP A 47 2.72 -9.84 11.01
CA ASP A 47 2.42 -10.95 10.09
C ASP A 47 3.71 -11.69 9.73
N TRP A 48 4.19 -12.53 10.67
CA TRP A 48 5.36 -13.38 10.48
C TRP A 48 5.00 -14.71 9.79
N GLU A 49 3.75 -14.87 9.35
CA GLU A 49 3.27 -16.12 8.78
C GLU A 49 3.19 -16.06 7.26
N LYS A 50 3.87 -16.98 6.58
CA LYS A 50 3.70 -17.20 5.15
C LYS A 50 3.19 -18.61 4.92
N LYS A 51 1.96 -18.73 4.43
CA LYS A 51 1.26 -20.03 4.24
C LYS A 51 1.19 -20.87 5.54
N GLY A 52 1.02 -20.21 6.69
CA GLY A 52 0.91 -20.89 8.00
C GLY A 52 2.22 -21.41 8.57
N LEU A 53 3.37 -21.01 8.00
CA LEU A 53 4.68 -21.19 8.62
C LEU A 53 5.16 -19.86 9.17
N ALA A 54 5.56 -19.84 10.43
CA ALA A 54 6.33 -18.74 10.99
C ALA A 54 7.68 -18.68 10.28
N ILE A 55 7.98 -17.55 9.64
CA ILE A 55 9.23 -17.31 8.93
C ILE A 55 9.99 -16.22 9.68
N ASP A 56 11.21 -16.52 10.10
CA ASP A 56 12.19 -15.57 10.61
C ASP A 56 13.34 -15.51 9.59
N PHE A 57 13.63 -14.31 9.08
CA PHE A 57 14.61 -13.93 8.03
C PHE A 57 15.27 -15.05 7.20
#